data_AF-A0A0J8UEB2-F1
#
_entry.id   AF-A0A0J8UEB2-F1
#
_cell.length_a   1.000
_cell.length_b   1.000
_cell.length_c   1.000
_cell.angle_alpha   90.00
_cell.angle_beta   90.00
_cell.angle_gamma   90.00
#
_symmetry.space_group_name_H-M   'P 1'
#
loop_
_entity.id
_entity.type
_entity.pdbx_description
1 polymer ?
#
loop_
_entity_poly.entity_id
_entity_poly.type
_entity_poly.pdbx_seq_one_letter_code
_entity_poly.pdbx_strand_id
1 'polypeptide(L)' 'MAEYYPDEEQRKALCDTPVTLDGEPAKISGWALPFAKVHRRDGRGGEVEFAWSTAARIVELGGRFSS' A
#
# COMPACT_ATOMS: atom_id res chain seq x y z
N MET A 1 1.88 1.66 22.82
CA MET A 1 1.03 1.55 21.62
C MET A 1 1.44 0.26 20.94
N ALA A 2 0.53 -0.70 20.79
CA ALA A 2 0.84 -1.91 20.03
C ALA A 2 1.11 -1.47 18.58
N GLU A 3 2.25 -1.85 18.03
CA GLU A 3 2.54 -1.63 16.61
C GLU A 3 1.49 -2.39 15.81
N TYR A 4 0.62 -1.67 15.11
CA TYR A 4 -0.41 -2.27 14.26
C TYR A 4 0.27 -2.93 13.07
N TYR A 5 0.39 -4.26 13.11
CA TYR A 5 0.99 -5.04 12.04
C TYR A 5 -0.10 -5.91 11.41
N PRO A 6 -0.56 -5.60 10.18
CA PRO A 6 -1.67 -6.32 9.61
C PRO A 6 -1.30 -7.76 9.29
N ASP A 7 -2.21 -8.68 9.60
CA ASP A 7 -2.12 -10.08 9.25
C ASP A 7 -2.31 -10.31 7.74
N GLU A 8 -2.19 -11.56 7.29
CA GLU A 8 -2.28 -11.90 5.87
C GLU A 8 -3.63 -11.51 5.23
N GLU A 9 -4.75 -11.72 5.94
CA GLU A 9 -6.08 -11.40 5.43
C GLU A 9 -6.25 -9.88 5.27
N GLN A 10 -5.79 -9.13 6.27
CA GLN A 10 -5.77 -7.67 6.23
C GLN A 10 -4.89 -7.14 5.10
N ARG A 11 -3.73 -7.76 4.84
CA ARG A 11 -2.87 -7.38 3.70
C ARG A 11 -3.52 -7.64 2.35
N LYS A 12 -4.25 -8.75 2.20
CA LYS A 12 -5.01 -9.05 0.99
C LYS A 12 -6.08 -7.98 0.76
N ALA A 13 -6.84 -7.62 1.80
CA ALA A 13 -7.84 -6.56 1.74
C ALA A 13 -7.21 -5.19 1.36
N LEU A 14 -6.04 -4.85 1.91
CA LEU A 14 -5.31 -3.65 1.51
C LEU A 14 -4.90 -3.67 0.03
N CYS A 15 -4.51 -4.82 -0.51
CA CYS A 15 -4.17 -4.97 -1.94
C CYS A 15 -5.36 -4.74 -2.89
N ASP A 16 -6.58 -4.98 -2.42
CA ASP A 16 -7.81 -4.74 -3.18
C ASP A 16 -8.34 -3.30 -3.06
N THR A 17 -7.73 -2.49 -2.17
CA THR A 17 -8.18 -1.12 -1.94
C THR A 17 -7.69 -0.18 -3.04
N PRO A 18 -8.56 0.68 -3.63
CA PRO A 18 -8.14 1.69 -4.58
C PRO A 18 -7.31 2.79 -3.88
N VAL A 19 -6.13 3.07 -4.43
CA VAL A 19 -5.18 4.04 -3.89
C VAL A 19 -4.57 4.88 -5.00
N THR A 20 -3.88 5.97 -4.66
CA THR A 20 -3.10 6.77 -5.58
C THR A 20 -1.64 6.84 -5.17
N LEU A 21 -0.74 7.00 -6.13
CA LEU A 21 0.68 7.29 -5.94
C LEU A 21 1.02 8.54 -6.75
N ASP A 22 1.48 9.59 -6.08
CA ASP A 22 1.80 10.89 -6.69
C ASP A 22 0.62 11.51 -7.46
N GLY A 23 -0.59 11.34 -6.91
CA GLY A 23 -1.84 11.82 -7.50
C GLY A 23 -2.46 10.90 -8.55
N GLU A 24 -1.77 9.82 -8.92
CA GLU A 24 -2.15 8.98 -10.05
C GLU A 24 -2.64 7.60 -9.59
N PRO A 25 -3.57 6.95 -10.30
CA PRO A 25 -4.12 5.66 -9.88
C PRO A 25 -3.03 4.60 -9.65
N ALA A 26 -3.03 3.99 -8.48
CA ALA A 26 -2.03 3.02 -8.06
C ALA A 26 -2.67 1.71 -7.57
N LYS A 27 -1.80 0.75 -7.23
CA LYS A 27 -2.18 -0.53 -6.65
C LYS A 27 -1.17 -0.94 -5.59
N ILE A 28 -1.68 -1.47 -4.48
CA ILE A 28 -0.88 -2.16 -3.46
C ILE A 28 -0.74 -3.63 -3.86
N SER A 29 0.46 -4.19 -3.73
CA SER A 29 0.77 -5.59 -3.97
C SER A 29 1.77 -6.13 -2.92
N GLY A 30 2.12 -7.42 -3.05
CA GLY A 30 3.13 -8.04 -2.19
C GLY A 30 2.60 -8.53 -0.84
N TRP A 31 1.32 -8.89 -0.71
CA TRP A 31 0.71 -9.38 0.55
C TRP A 31 1.51 -10.50 1.26
N ALA A 32 2.21 -11.34 0.49
CA ALA A 32 3.07 -12.43 0.99
C ALA A 32 4.49 -11.97 1.39
N LEU A 33 4.84 -10.71 1.15
CA LEU A 33 6.14 -10.11 1.44
C LEU A 33 6.12 -9.42 2.82
N PRO A 34 7.29 -9.23 3.45
CA PRO A 34 7.38 -8.51 4.72
C PRO A 34 7.05 -7.00 4.61
N PHE A 35 6.91 -6.48 3.39
CA PHE A 35 6.59 -5.08 3.08
C PHE A 35 5.52 -4.98 1.98
N ALA A 36 4.82 -3.85 1.94
CA ALA A 36 3.86 -3.52 0.91
C ALA A 36 4.56 -2.87 -0.28
N LYS A 37 4.14 -3.22 -1.48
CA LYS A 37 4.62 -2.63 -2.73
C LYS A 37 3.52 -1.75 -3.31
N VAL A 38 3.83 -0.51 -3.67
CA VAL A 38 2.89 0.41 -4.29
C VAL A 38 3.45 0.85 -5.63
N HIS A 39 2.69 0.64 -6.70
CA HIS A 39 3.07 1.03 -8.05
C HIS A 39 1.88 1.67 -8.77
N ARG A 40 2.18 2.59 -9.68
CA ARG A 40 1.16 3.21 -10.52
C ARG A 40 0.61 2.17 -11.51
N ARG A 41 -0.69 2.26 -11.81
CA ARG A 41 -1.34 1.35 -12.77
C ARG A 41 -0.89 1.57 -14.21
N ASP A 42 -0.38 2.76 -14.51
CA ASP A 42 0.21 3.09 -15.82
C ASP A 42 1.63 2.54 -16.01
N GLY A 43 2.20 1.89 -14.98
CA GLY A 43 3.54 1.30 -15.00
C GLY A 43 4.68 2.32 -14.97
N ARG A 44 4.40 3.62 -14.81
CA ARG A 44 5.41 4.68 -14.73
C ARG A 44 5.84 4.91 -13.28
N GLY A 45 7.02 5.48 -13.09
CA GLY A 45 7.53 5.84 -11.75
C GLY A 45 8.05 4.67 -10.91
N GLY A 46 7.91 3.43 -11.37
CA GLY A 46 8.44 2.24 -10.69
C GLY A 46 7.57 1.76 -9.53
N GLU A 47 8.20 1.03 -8.63
CA GLU A 47 7.59 0.47 -7.42
C GLU A 47 8.23 1.10 -6.18
N VAL A 48 7.40 1.45 -5.20
CA VAL A 48 7.83 1.99 -3.92
C VAL A 48 7.44 1.01 -2.82
N GLU A 49 8.35 0.82 -1.87
CA GLU A 49 8.18 -0.12 -0.76
C GLU A 49 7.81 0.63 0.51
N PHE A 50 6.79 0.13 1.20
CA PHE A 50 6.33 0.67 2.49
C PHE A 50 6.21 -0.44 3.52
N ALA A 51 6.43 -0.11 4.79
CA ALA A 51 6.00 -0.97 5.88
C ALA A 51 4.48 -1.18 5.81
N TRP A 52 4.02 -2.40 6.09
CA TRP A 52 2.59 -2.73 6.08
C TRP A 52 1.75 -1.86 7.03
N SER A 53 2.29 -1.54 8.20
CA SER A 53 1.68 -0.63 9.16
C SER A 53 1.46 0.77 8.57
N THR A 54 2.48 1.30 7.88
CA THR A 54 2.41 2.59 7.17
C THR A 54 1.40 2.56 6.02
N ALA A 55 1.43 1.50 5.21
CA ALA A 55 0.48 1.35 4.10
C ALA A 55 -0.97 1.31 4.59
N ALA A 56 -1.24 0.53 5.64
CA ALA A 56 -2.55 0.51 6.28
C ALA A 56 -2.98 1.89 6.77
N ARG A 57 -2.06 2.61 7.44
CA ARG A 57 -2.35 3.96 7.95
C ARG A 57 -2.64 4.96 6.83
N ILE A 58 -1.90 4.91 5.73
CA ILE A 58 -2.14 5.77 4.57
C ILE A 58 -3.50 5.45 3.94
N VAL A 59 -3.85 4.18 3.84
CA VAL A 59 -5.15 3.73 3.33
C VAL A 59 -6.29 4.25 4.21
N GLU A 60 -6.19 4.14 5.54
CA GLU A 60 -7.15 4.72 6.49
C GLU A 60 -7.33 6.24 6.31
N LEU A 61 -6.25 6.94 5.97
CA LEU A 61 -6.24 8.40 5.76
C LEU A 61 -6.68 8.82 4.35
N GLY A 62 -7.14 7.89 3.52
CA GLY A 62 -7.67 8.17 2.17
C GLY A 62 -6.78 7.70 1.01
N GLY A 63 -5.77 6.86 1.28
CA GLY A 63 -5.06 6.09 0.26
C GLY A 63 -4.17 6.89 -0.69
N ARG A 64 -3.61 8.01 -0.22
CA ARG A 64 -2.73 8.89 -1.01
C ARG A 64 -1.26 8.63 -0.67
N PHE A 65 -0.59 7.85 -1.51
CA PHE A 65 0.85 7.61 -1.40
C PHE A 65 1.64 8.67 -2.16
N SER A 66 2.86 8.93 -1.71
CA SER A 66 3.85 9.77 -2.38
C SER A 66 5.21 9.07 -2.32
N SER A 67 5.97 9.14 -3.41
CA SER A 67 7.32 8.56 -3.53
C SER A 67 8.44 9.50 -3.07
#